data_AF-A0A9P5SSN3-F1
#
_entry.id   AF-A0A9P5SSN3-F1
#
_cell.length_a   1.000
_cell.length_b   1.000
_cell.length_c   1.000
_cell.angle_alpha   90.00
_cell.angle_beta   90.00
_cell.angle_gamma   90.00
#
_symmetry.space_group_name_H-M   'P 1'
#
loop_
_entity.id
_entity.type
_entity.pdbx_description
1 polymer ?
#
loop_
_entity_poly.entity_id
_entity_poly.type
_entity_poly.pdbx_seq_one_letter_code
_entity_poly.pdbx_strand_id
1 'polypeptide(L)' 'MAGGRYPYPKHVWSPSGGWWTQPTNWKANTAVAVGISATIVAAAWKYSAENEERHTRPKGWIPSQLWSKEFQDGEVYGKK' A
#
# COMPACT_ATOMS: atom_id res chain seq x y z
N MET A 1 12.83 -24.45 9.26
CA MET A 1 12.10 -25.54 9.95
C MET A 1 10.90 -25.90 9.09
N ALA A 2 10.91 -27.04 8.40
CA ALA A 2 9.70 -27.58 7.79
C ALA A 2 9.50 -28.96 8.41
N GLY A 3 8.55 -29.04 9.35
CA GLY A 3 8.13 -30.30 9.95
C GLY A 3 7.56 -31.25 8.90
N GLY A 4 7.47 -32.53 9.24
CA GLY A 4 7.05 -33.60 8.34
C GLY A 4 5.74 -33.26 7.61
N ARG A 5 5.73 -33.46 6.28
CA ARG A 5 4.53 -33.34 5.45
C ARG A 5 3.74 -34.65 5.56
N TYR A 6 2.43 -34.55 5.70
CA TYR A 6 1.51 -35.69 5.76
C TYR A 6 0.66 -35.75 4.48
N PRO A 7 0.09 -36.92 4.13
CA PRO A 7 -0.86 -37.03 3.02
C PRO A 7 -2.03 -36.07 3.21
N TYR A 8 -2.42 -35.39 2.13
CA TYR A 8 -3.55 -34.44 2.10
C TYR A 8 -4.33 -34.59 0.77
N PRO A 9 -5.62 -34.24 0.74
CA PRO A 9 -6.42 -34.33 -0.48
C PRO A 9 -6.01 -33.24 -1.49
N LYS A 10 -5.53 -33.66 -2.66
CA LYS A 10 -5.02 -32.75 -3.71
C LYS A 10 -6.10 -32.00 -4.50
N HIS A 11 -7.34 -32.47 -4.44
CA HIS A 11 -8.47 -31.90 -5.18
C HIS A 11 -9.24 -30.83 -4.40
N VAL A 12 -8.89 -30.61 -3.13
CA VAL A 12 -9.52 -29.59 -2.30
C VAL A 12 -8.87 -28.25 -2.59
N TRP A 13 -9.68 -27.26 -2.95
CA TRP A 13 -9.24 -25.90 -3.21
C TRP A 13 -9.79 -24.94 -2.15
N SER A 14 -8.97 -23.97 -1.75
CA SER A 14 -9.40 -22.84 -0.93
C SER A 14 -8.75 -21.55 -1.45
N PRO A 15 -9.40 -20.39 -1.27
CA PRO A 15 -8.87 -19.11 -1.75
C PRO A 15 -7.54 -18.72 -1.10
N SER A 16 -7.31 -19.17 0.15
CA SER A 16 -6.07 -18.90 0.89
C SER A 16 -4.92 -19.86 0.54
N GLY A 17 -5.18 -20.88 -0.29
CA GLY A 17 -4.30 -22.01 -0.54
C GLY A 17 -4.71 -23.26 0.24
N GLY A 18 -3.84 -24.27 0.26
CA GLY A 18 -4.02 -25.50 1.01
C GLY A 18 -2.76 -25.92 1.76
N TRP A 19 -2.64 -27.21 2.00
CA TRP A 19 -1.51 -27.79 2.73
C TRP A 19 -0.16 -27.54 2.03
N TRP A 20 0.78 -26.91 2.74
CA TRP A 20 2.16 -26.60 2.30
C TRP A 20 2.24 -25.96 0.90
N THR A 21 1.37 -25.00 0.64
CA THR A 21 1.26 -24.34 -0.66
C THR A 21 2.54 -23.58 -1.01
N GLN A 22 3.28 -24.05 -2.02
CA GLN A 22 4.47 -23.39 -2.56
C GLN A 22 4.44 -23.49 -4.09
N PRO A 23 3.64 -22.64 -4.77
CA PRO A 23 3.56 -22.67 -6.22
C PRO A 23 4.89 -22.23 -6.83
N THR A 24 5.25 -22.83 -7.97
CA THR A 24 6.49 -22.51 -8.68
C THR A 24 6.59 -21.04 -9.08
N ASN A 25 5.45 -20.41 -9.37
CA ASN A 25 5.35 -19.03 -9.86
C ASN A 25 5.09 -18.00 -8.74
N TRP A 26 5.32 -18.33 -7.47
CA TRP A 26 5.01 -17.43 -6.35
C TRP A 26 5.63 -16.04 -6.50
N LYS A 27 6.86 -15.95 -7.01
CA LYS A 27 7.58 -14.67 -7.19
C LYS A 27 6.85 -13.73 -8.13
N ALA A 28 6.44 -14.25 -9.30
CA ALA A 28 5.74 -13.46 -10.30
C ALA A 28 4.37 -13.01 -9.77
N ASN A 29 3.63 -13.92 -9.13
CA ASN A 29 2.33 -13.60 -8.55
C ASN A 29 2.43 -12.53 -7.45
N THR A 30 3.44 -12.62 -6.58
CA THR A 30 3.71 -11.59 -5.56
C THR A 30 4.10 -10.25 -6.19
N ALA A 31 4.93 -10.26 -7.25
CA ALA A 31 5.29 -9.04 -7.96
C ALA A 31 4.06 -8.34 -8.57
N VAL A 32 3.14 -9.10 -9.16
CA VAL A 32 1.87 -8.57 -9.68
C VAL A 32 1.01 -8.00 -8.55
N ALA A 33 0.85 -8.73 -7.44
CA ALA A 33 0.07 -8.27 -6.30
C ALA A 33 0.63 -6.96 -5.73
N VAL A 34 1.93 -6.88 -5.51
CA VAL A 34 2.62 -5.67 -5.04
C VAL A 34 2.47 -4.52 -6.05
N GLY A 35 2.61 -4.80 -7.35
CA GLY A 35 2.46 -3.79 -8.41
C GLY A 35 1.06 -3.17 -8.42
N ILE A 36 0.02 -4.00 -8.31
CA ILE A 36 -1.38 -3.53 -8.23
C ILE A 36 -1.58 -2.71 -6.95
N SER A 37 -1.16 -3.23 -5.79
CA SER A 37 -1.29 -2.51 -4.52
C SER A 37 -0.57 -1.17 -4.53
N ALA A 38 0.67 -1.11 -5.05
CA ALA A 38 1.44 0.11 -5.14
C ALA A 38 0.77 1.15 -6.06
N THR A 39 0.17 0.70 -7.16
CA THR A 39 -0.55 1.58 -8.09
C THR A 39 -1.76 2.22 -7.41
N ILE A 40 -2.55 1.42 -6.67
CA ILE A 40 -3.72 1.92 -5.93
C ILE A 40 -3.28 2.90 -4.84
N VAL A 41 -2.25 2.55 -4.06
CA VAL A 41 -1.71 3.42 -3.01
C VAL A 41 -1.18 4.72 -3.60
N ALA A 42 -0.47 4.68 -4.72
CA ALA A 42 0.05 5.88 -5.37
C ALA A 42 -1.09 6.80 -5.83
N ALA A 43 -2.15 6.27 -6.44
CA ALA A 43 -3.30 7.05 -6.86
C ALA A 43 -4.04 7.66 -5.65
N ALA A 44 -4.28 6.87 -4.61
CA ALA A 44 -4.91 7.34 -3.38
C ALA A 44 -4.06 8.41 -2.68
N TRP A 45 -2.73 8.26 -2.66
CA TRP A 45 -1.81 9.24 -2.09
C TRP A 45 -1.84 10.54 -2.88
N LYS A 46 -1.78 10.47 -4.22
CA LYS A 46 -1.88 11.65 -5.10
C LYS A 46 -3.17 12.41 -4.85
N TYR A 47 -4.30 11.70 -4.85
CA TYR A 47 -5.61 12.28 -4.56
C TYR A 47 -5.66 12.89 -3.16
N SER A 48 -5.18 12.18 -2.15
CA SER A 48 -5.14 12.69 -0.77
C SER A 48 -4.30 13.96 -0.67
N ALA A 49 -3.11 14.00 -1.29
CA ALA A 49 -2.20 15.14 -1.22
C ALA A 49 -2.78 16.39 -1.91
N GLU A 50 -3.59 16.21 -2.96
CA GLU A 50 -4.24 17.31 -3.69
C GLU A 50 -5.47 17.86 -2.99
N ASN A 51 -6.19 17.04 -2.20
CA ASN A 51 -7.43 17.41 -1.52
C ASN A 51 -7.25 17.65 -0.02
N GLU A 52 -6.03 17.55 0.50
CA GLU A 52 -5.73 17.83 1.89
C GLU A 52 -5.78 19.35 2.14
N GLU A 53 -6.75 19.78 2.95
CA GLU A 53 -6.94 21.18 3.36
C GLU A 53 -6.87 21.30 4.89
N ARG A 54 -6.17 22.33 5.38
CA ARG A 54 -5.99 22.63 6.80
C ARG A 54 -6.26 24.09 7.10
N HIS A 55 -7.38 24.28 7.78
CA HIS A 55 -7.77 25.55 8.40
C HIS A 55 -6.74 26.14 9.39
N THR A 56 -5.77 25.35 9.89
CA THR A 56 -4.75 25.83 10.83
C THR A 56 -3.41 25.18 10.56
N ARG A 57 -2.34 25.96 10.70
CA ARG A 57 -0.97 25.45 10.53
C ARG A 57 -0.66 24.35 11.56
N PRO A 58 0.07 23.30 11.16
CA PRO A 58 0.54 22.31 12.10
C PRO A 58 1.52 22.93 13.10
N LYS A 59 1.41 22.54 14.37
CA LYS A 59 2.27 23.03 15.47
C LYS A 59 3.69 22.45 15.44
N GLY A 60 3.90 21.36 14.72
CA GLY A 60 5.19 20.67 14.60
C GLY A 60 5.34 20.05 13.21
N TRP A 61 6.48 19.39 12.98
CA TRP A 61 6.73 18.74 11.70
C TRP A 61 5.79 17.54 11.50
N ILE A 62 5.15 17.50 10.33
CA ILE A 62 4.34 16.37 9.89
C ILE A 62 4.78 15.94 8.49
N PRO A 63 4.73 14.64 8.15
CA PRO A 63 5.21 14.17 6.87
C PRO A 63 4.50 14.81 5.66
N SER A 64 3.21 15.12 5.79
CA SER A 64 2.42 15.69 4.70
C SER A 64 2.82 17.11 4.29
N GLN A 65 3.63 17.79 5.11
CA GLN A 65 4.30 19.04 4.71
C GLN A 65 5.22 18.88 3.50
N LEU A 66 5.66 17.66 3.18
CA LEU A 66 6.54 17.40 2.05
C LEU A 66 5.81 17.29 0.70
N TRP A 67 4.52 16.92 0.71
CA TRP A 67 3.80 16.51 -0.50
C TRP A 67 2.41 17.11 -0.68
N SER A 68 1.77 17.62 0.38
CA SER A 68 0.41 18.14 0.25
C SER A 68 0.40 19.52 -0.39
N LYS A 69 -0.56 19.73 -1.30
CA LYS A 69 -0.66 20.90 -2.17
C LYS A 69 -0.65 22.21 -1.38
N GLU A 70 -1.41 22.27 -0.30
CA GLU A 70 -1.55 23.44 0.58
C GLU A 70 -0.20 24.00 1.09
N PHE A 71 0.76 23.11 1.35
CA PHE A 71 2.10 23.50 1.82
C PHE A 71 3.04 23.86 0.67
N GLN A 72 2.85 23.25 -0.50
CA GLN A 72 3.64 23.56 -1.71
C GLN A 72 3.24 24.92 -2.31
N ASP A 73 1.94 25.21 -2.35
CA ASP A 73 1.39 26.45 -2.91
C ASP A 73 1.57 27.65 -1.96
N GLY A 74 1.94 27.40 -0.69
CA GLY A 74 2.25 28.45 0.28
C GLY A 74 1.02 29.17 0.84
N GLU A 75 -0.19 28.69 0.53
CA GLU A 75 -1.46 29.20 1.07
C GLU A 75 -1.48 29.13 2.59
N VAL A 76 -1.07 27.98 3.14
CA VAL A 76 -0.92 27.80 4.59
C VAL A 76 0.05 28.83 5.15
N TYR A 77 1.16 29.09 4.45
CA TYR A 77 2.26 29.95 4.89
C TYR A 77 2.06 31.45 4.64
N GLY A 78 0.96 31.85 3.97
CA GLY A 78 0.60 33.24 3.76
C GLY A 78 1.29 33.90 2.56
N LYS A 79 1.44 33.16 1.45
CA LYS A 79 1.69 33.77 0.14
C LYS A 79 0.45 33.64 -0.75
N LYS A 80 0.11 34.77 -1.39
CA LYS A 80 -0.96 34.97 -2.38
C LYS A 80 -0.67 34.22 -3.66
#